data_AF-A0A7C4GNS9-F1
#
_entry.id   AF-A0A7C4GNS9-F1
#
_cell.length_a   1.000
_cell.length_b   1.000
_cell.length_c   1.000
_cell.angle_alpha   90.00
_cell.angle_beta   90.00
_cell.angle_gamma   90.00
#
_symmetry.space_group_name_H-M   'P 1'
#
loop_
_entity.id
_entity.type
_entity.pdbx_description
1 polymer ?
#
loop_
_entity_poly.entity_id
_entity_poly.type
_entity_poly.pdbx_seq_one_letter_code
_entity_poly.pdbx_strand_id
1 'polypeptide(L)' 'MFEDVLLSFLSGVIQGVTEWLPISSKTMLFFLFHLWGISTQDSYMLSLILNGSTIAAASIYFRKELVRLLG' A
#
# COMPACT_ATOMS: atom_id res chain seq x y z
N MET A 1 0.67 5.60 -19.98
CA MET A 1 0.33 6.83 -19.22
C MET A 1 -1.02 6.73 -18.52
N PHE A 2 -2.15 6.59 -19.24
CA PHE A 2 -3.47 6.45 -18.58
C PHE A 2 -3.57 5.17 -17.73
N GLU A 3 -3.11 4.03 -18.28
CA GLU A 3 -3.11 2.75 -17.58
C GLU A 3 -2.26 2.79 -16.29
N ASP A 4 -1.09 3.41 -16.34
CA ASP A 4 -0.19 3.55 -15.19
C ASP A 4 -0.82 4.38 -14.07
N VAL A 5 -1.53 5.46 -14.44
CA VAL A 5 -2.27 6.30 -13.49
C VAL A 5 -3.43 5.52 -12.87
N LEU A 6 -4.18 4.76 -13.67
CA LEU A 6 -5.26 3.92 -13.19
C LEU A 6 -4.76 2.84 -12.22
N LEU A 7 -3.68 2.15 -12.57
CA LEU A 7 -3.07 1.13 -11.71
C LEU A 7 -2.56 1.72 -10.40
N SER A 8 -1.92 2.90 -10.45
CA SER A 8 -1.44 3.62 -9.27
C SER A 8 -2.59 4.05 -8.37
N PHE A 9 -3.70 4.53 -8.96
CA PHE A 9 -4.89 4.90 -8.21
C PHE A 9 -5.55 3.67 -7.54
N LEU A 10 -5.76 2.59 -8.29
CA LEU A 10 -6.35 1.35 -7.77
C LEU A 10 -5.52 0.73 -6.66
N SER A 11 -4.19 0.65 -6.84
CA SER A 11 -3.29 0.12 -5.81
C SER A 11 -3.29 0.98 -4.55
N GLY A 12 -3.34 2.32 -4.67
CA GLY A 12 -3.49 3.22 -3.54
C GLY A 12 -4.81 3.02 -2.78
N VAL A 13 -5.94 2.88 -3.49
CA VAL A 13 -7.25 2.61 -2.89
C VAL A 13 -7.26 1.25 -2.20
N ILE A 14 -6.77 0.20 -2.87
CA ILE A 14 -6.70 -1.15 -2.31
C ILE A 14 -5.81 -1.16 -1.06
N GLN A 15 -4.61 -0.60 -1.11
CA GLN A 15 -3.72 -0.51 0.07
C GLN A 15 -4.38 0.27 1.21
N GLY A 16 -4.92 1.44 0.90
CA GLY A 16 -5.50 2.35 1.88
C GLY A 16 -6.76 1.82 2.54
N VAL A 17 -7.52 0.94 1.88
CA VAL A 17 -8.66 0.25 2.48
C VAL A 17 -8.20 -1.02 3.18
N THR A 18 -7.58 -1.95 2.45
CA THR A 18 -7.33 -3.31 2.92
C THR A 18 -6.36 -3.42 4.09
N GLU A 19 -5.44 -2.46 4.28
CA GLU A 19 -4.50 -2.49 5.41
C GLU A 19 -5.19 -2.35 6.78
N TRP A 20 -6.37 -1.72 6.82
CA TRP A 20 -7.14 -1.57 8.06
C TRP A 20 -8.14 -2.71 8.28
N LEU A 21 -8.29 -3.60 7.30
CA LEU A 21 -9.11 -4.80 7.40
C LEU A 21 -8.21 -6.00 7.75
N PRO A 22 -8.73 -7.02 8.46
CA PRO A 22 -7.98 -8.24 8.77
C PRO A 22 -7.89 -9.18 7.55
N ILE A 23 -7.44 -8.63 6.42
CA ILE A 23 -7.23 -9.32 5.14
C ILE A 23 -5.85 -8.94 4.61
N SER A 24 -5.19 -9.84 3.90
CA SER A 24 -3.83 -9.59 3.40
C SER A 24 -3.81 -8.56 2.26
N SER A 25 -3.54 -7.28 2.59
CA SER A 25 -3.37 -6.18 1.63
C SER A 25 -2.29 -6.50 0.59
N LYS A 26 -1.16 -7.05 1.05
CA LYS A 26 -0.03 -7.47 0.19
C LYS A 26 -0.45 -8.52 -0.85
N THR A 27 -1.30 -9.48 -0.47
CA THR A 27 -1.78 -10.51 -1.40
C THR A 27 -2.72 -9.90 -2.45
N MET A 28 -3.61 -8.99 -2.05
CA MET A 28 -4.50 -8.28 -2.99
C MET A 28 -3.70 -7.45 -4.01
N LEU A 29 -2.72 -6.68 -3.54
CA LEU A 29 -1.84 -5.88 -4.41
C LEU A 29 -0.97 -6.76 -5.32
N PHE A 30 -0.46 -7.87 -4.80
CA PHE A 30 0.34 -8.79 -5.60
C PHE A 30 -0.47 -9.31 -6.80
N PHE A 31 -1.70 -9.74 -6.56
CA PHE A 31 -2.57 -10.18 -7.65
C PHE A 31 -2.95 -9.05 -8.59
N LEU A 32 -3.22 -7.84 -8.09
CA LEU A 32 -3.47 -6.67 -8.95
C LEU A 32 -2.32 -6.45 -9.94
N PHE A 33 -1.08 -6.35 -9.43
CA PHE A 33 0.11 -6.11 -10.26
C PHE A 33 0.42 -7.27 -11.20
N HIS A 34 0.32 -8.50 -10.70
CA HIS A 34 0.62 -9.67 -11.50
C HIS A 34 -0.38 -9.86 -12.65
N LEU A 35 -1.68 -9.65 -12.38
CA LEU A 35 -2.73 -9.67 -13.42
C LEU A 35 -2.58 -8.50 -14.42
N TRP A 36 -1.93 -7.41 -14.01
CA TRP A 36 -1.58 -6.30 -14.90
C TRP A 36 -0.33 -6.57 -15.77
N GLY A 37 0.27 -7.76 -15.64
CA GLY A 37 1.45 -8.16 -16.42
C GLY A 37 2.79 -7.81 -15.80
N ILE A 38 2.82 -7.34 -14.55
CA ILE A 38 4.08 -7.10 -13.82
C ILE A 38 4.68 -8.44 -13.39
N SER A 39 6.01 -8.54 -13.46
CA SER A 39 6.73 -9.74 -13.05
C SER A 39 6.37 -10.15 -11.62
N THR A 40 6.41 -11.45 -11.31
CA THR A 40 6.11 -11.94 -9.96
C THR A 40 7.00 -11.28 -8.90
N GLN A 41 8.28 -11.11 -9.21
CA GLN A 41 9.24 -10.47 -8.30
C GLN A 41 8.90 -9.00 -8.06
N ASP A 42 8.62 -8.24 -9.12
CA ASP A 42 8.30 -6.81 -9.01
C ASP A 42 6.93 -6.60 -8.37
N SER A 43 5.94 -7.45 -8.68
CA SER A 43 4.61 -7.41 -8.06
C SER A 43 4.70 -7.58 -6.55
N TYR A 44 5.54 -8.52 -6.08
CA TYR A 44 5.81 -8.71 -4.67
C TYR A 44 6.51 -7.49 -4.05
N MET A 45 7.54 -6.96 -4.73
CA MET A 45 8.30 -5.82 -4.25
C MET A 45 7.45 -4.55 -4.16
N LEU A 46 6.63 -4.24 -5.18
CA LEU A 46 5.72 -3.11 -5.19
C LEU A 46 4.67 -3.22 -4.07
N SER A 47 4.11 -4.42 -3.87
CA SER A 47 3.16 -4.68 -2.78
C SER A 47 3.79 -4.52 -1.39
N LEU A 48 5.09 -4.78 -1.26
CA LEU A 48 5.85 -4.53 -0.03
C LEU A 48 6.10 -3.03 0.17
N ILE A 49 6.56 -2.32 -0.85
CA ILE A 49 6.87 -0.89 -0.78
C ILE A 49 5.61 -0.08 -0.46
N LEU A 50 4.47 -0.43 -1.07
CA LEU A 50 3.20 0.26 -0.84
C LEU A 50 2.73 0.21 0.62
N ASN A 51 3.11 -0.81 1.39
CA ASN A 51 2.79 -0.84 2.83
C ASN A 51 3.39 0.36 3.59
N GLY A 52 4.53 0.89 3.12
CA GLY A 52 5.12 2.12 3.65
C GLY A 52 4.19 3.34 3.58
N SER A 53 3.25 3.38 2.62
CA SER A 53 2.25 4.45 2.56
C SER A 53 1.29 4.42 3.75
N THR A 54 0.92 3.24 4.25
CA THR A 54 0.10 3.12 5.45
C THR A 54 0.89 3.49 6.70
N ILE A 55 2.19 3.16 6.76
CA ILE A 55 3.06 3.64 7.84
C ILE A 55 3.05 5.17 7.87
N ALA A 56 3.18 5.83 6.72
CA ALA A 56 3.11 7.28 6.62
C ALA A 56 1.74 7.82 7.07
N ALA A 57 0.63 7.21 6.61
CA ALA A 57 -0.71 7.60 7.01
C ALA A 57 -0.95 7.46 8.52
N ALA A 58 -0.56 6.33 9.11
CA ALA A 58 -0.64 6.09 10.55
C ALA A 58 0.23 7.09 11.33
N SER A 59 1.44 7.37 10.83
CA SER A 59 2.35 8.34 11.45
C SER A 59 1.78 9.75 11.48
N ILE A 60 1.11 10.17 10.39
CA ILE A 60 0.44 11.47 10.31
C ILE A 60 -0.78 11.53 11.24
N TYR A 61 -1.60 10.47 11.25
CA TYR A 61 -2.78 10.40 12.10
C TYR A 61 -2.40 10.45 13.59
N PHE A 62 -1.46 9.60 14.01
CA PHE A 62 -0.98 9.48 15.39
C PHE A 62 0.18 10.42 15.74
N ARG A 63 0.49 11.42 14.91
CA ARG A 63 1.66 12.32 15.09
C ARG A 63 1.79 12.91 16.50
N LYS A 64 0.67 13.26 17.15
CA LYS A 64 0.66 13.84 18.51
C LYS A 64 1.07 12.80 19.56
N GLU A 65 0.58 11.58 19.40
CA GLU A 65 0.90 10.47 20.29
C GLU A 65 2.34 10.01 20.07
N LEU A 66 2.80 9.94 18.82
CA LEU A 66 4.20 9.65 18.49
C LEU A 66 5.16 10.67 19.12
N VAL A 67 4.89 11.98 19.00
CA VAL A 67 5.71 13.02 19.64
C VAL A 67 5.69 12.87 21.17
N ARG A 68 4.54 12.53 21.75
CA ARG A 68 4.42 12.31 23.21
C ARG A 68 5.19 11.08 23.69
N LEU A 69 5.28 10.02 22.88
CA LEU A 69 5.97 8.78 23.24
C LEU A 69 7.49 8.86 23.04
N LEU A 70 7.94 9.69 22.09
CA LEU A 70 9.35 9.82 21.72
C LEU A 70 10.07 11.02 22.37
N GLY A 71 9.32 11.98 22.91
CA GLY A 71 9.84 13.13 23.67
C GLY A 71 9.74 12.91 25.17
#